data_AF-H8KWB4-F1
#
_entry.id   AF-H8KWB4-F1
#
_cell.length_a   1.000
_cell.length_b   1.000
_cell.length_c   1.000
_cell.angle_alpha   90.00
_cell.angle_beta   90.00
_cell.angle_gamma   90.00
#
_symmetry.space_group_name_H-M   'P 1'
#
loop_
_entity.id
_entity.type
_entity.pdbx_description
1 polymer ?
#
loop_
_entity_poly.entity_id
_entity_poly.type
_entity_poly.pdbx_seq_one_letter_code
_entity_poly.pdbx_strand_id
1 'polypeptide(L)'
;MKLTVIGLGLIGGSLAKDLRSKGIAKHIIGVDKNEKHCAEAKELGIIDEYQPLEKAVSDADLVIVSVPVNATLKVLPLVLDAINEKTVVMDVGSTKSEICKVVENHPKRRNYVANHPIAGTENSGPSAAIDGLYDKKTTIICEEEKSDPKAVLLVKVIHEAIGMHVIHMGAEEHDRHIAYVSHLSHVISYVLGKTVLEIEKDETNIFELAGSGFASTARLAKSSPEMWTPIFIQNKKSLLKSVDEYMKNLQDFRDLIANDDESALFSEIGKINDIRRVLEGLALKRAKGN
;
A
#
# COMPACT_ATOMS: atom_id res chain seq x y z
N MET A 1 22.88 6.67 7.92
CA MET A 1 22.63 5.26 8.27
C MET A 1 22.95 4.38 7.08
N LYS A 2 23.31 3.11 7.34
CA LYS A 2 23.34 2.03 6.36
C LYS A 2 21.93 1.47 6.21
N LEU A 3 21.35 1.62 5.03
CA LEU A 3 20.01 1.19 4.69
C LEU A 3 20.07 -0.05 3.81
N THR A 4 19.25 -1.05 4.11
CA THR A 4 19.03 -2.19 3.21
C THR A 4 17.59 -2.17 2.71
N VAL A 5 17.39 -2.29 1.40
CA VAL A 5 16.05 -2.31 0.77
C VAL A 5 15.85 -3.64 0.08
N ILE A 6 14.84 -4.39 0.54
CA ILE A 6 14.49 -5.71 0.02
C ILE A 6 13.23 -5.57 -0.85
N GLY A 7 13.40 -5.67 -2.16
CA GLY A 7 12.38 -5.38 -3.18
C GLY A 7 12.57 -3.97 -3.75
N LEU A 8 13.16 -3.89 -4.94
CA LEU A 8 13.64 -2.65 -5.55
C LEU A 8 12.66 -2.02 -6.54
N GLY A 9 11.36 -2.26 -6.32
CA GLY A 9 10.29 -1.66 -7.14
C GLY A 9 9.96 -0.22 -6.76
N LEU A 10 8.82 0.27 -7.25
CA LEU A 10 8.26 1.60 -6.95
C LEU A 10 8.41 2.00 -5.48
N ILE A 11 7.86 1.20 -4.55
CA ILE A 11 7.77 1.59 -3.14
C ILE A 11 9.16 1.60 -2.47
N GLY A 12 9.89 0.48 -2.54
CA GLY A 12 11.24 0.39 -1.95
C GLY A 12 12.21 1.41 -2.54
N GLY A 13 12.21 1.55 -3.86
CA GLY A 13 13.05 2.50 -4.57
C GLY A 13 12.71 3.96 -4.24
N SER A 14 11.43 4.31 -4.15
CA SER A 14 11.04 5.67 -3.77
C SER A 14 11.45 6.01 -2.34
N LEU A 15 11.33 5.05 -1.39
CA LEU A 15 11.82 5.27 -0.02
C LEU A 15 13.33 5.44 0.01
N ALA A 16 14.07 4.64 -0.76
CA ALA A 16 15.52 4.76 -0.86
C ALA A 16 15.93 6.16 -1.36
N LYS A 17 15.26 6.66 -2.41
CA LYS A 17 15.49 7.99 -2.99
C LYS A 17 15.17 9.10 -2.00
N ASP A 18 14.00 9.04 -1.34
CA ASP A 18 13.59 10.05 -0.36
C ASP A 18 14.48 10.07 0.88
N LEU A 19 14.91 8.90 1.37
CA LEU A 19 15.85 8.82 2.50
C LEU A 19 17.25 9.32 2.16
N ARG A 20 17.71 9.09 0.91
CA ARG A 20 18.98 9.63 0.40
C ARG A 20 18.90 11.15 0.28
N SER A 21 17.84 11.70 -0.32
CA SER A 21 17.69 13.15 -0.52
C SER A 21 17.62 13.93 0.79
N LYS A 22 17.11 13.32 1.87
CA LYS A 22 17.12 13.89 3.23
C LYS A 22 18.43 13.69 4.00
N GLY A 23 19.44 13.03 3.41
CA GLY A 23 20.73 12.74 4.04
C GLY A 23 20.66 11.70 5.17
N ILE A 24 19.55 10.98 5.29
CA ILE A 24 19.32 9.95 6.33
C ILE A 24 20.06 8.67 5.94
N ALA A 25 19.86 8.20 4.71
CA ALA A 25 20.56 7.05 4.15
C ALA A 25 21.84 7.50 3.45
N LYS A 26 23.00 7.07 3.96
CA LYS A 26 24.32 7.42 3.41
C LYS A 26 24.89 6.33 2.51
N HIS A 27 24.46 5.10 2.75
CA HIS A 27 24.83 3.92 1.99
C HIS A 27 23.61 3.01 1.91
N ILE A 28 23.23 2.58 0.71
CA ILE A 28 22.02 1.82 0.43
C ILE A 28 22.40 0.53 -0.28
N ILE A 29 22.10 -0.60 0.36
CA ILE A 29 22.28 -1.94 -0.18
C ILE A 29 20.92 -2.46 -0.67
N GLY A 30 20.84 -2.84 -1.94
CA GLY A 30 19.66 -3.46 -2.52
C GLY A 30 19.65 -4.97 -2.43
N VAL A 31 18.47 -5.55 -2.28
CA VAL A 31 18.21 -6.99 -2.40
C VAL A 31 16.96 -7.17 -3.25
N ASP A 32 17.06 -7.88 -4.37
CA ASP A 32 15.90 -8.28 -5.17
C ASP A 32 16.14 -9.68 -5.74
N LYS A 33 15.05 -10.43 -5.97
CA LYS A 33 15.12 -11.72 -6.65
C LYS A 33 15.40 -11.56 -8.15
N ASN A 34 15.08 -10.40 -8.71
CA ASN A 34 15.29 -10.09 -10.11
C ASN A 34 16.62 -9.36 -10.28
N GLU A 35 17.63 -10.06 -10.81
CA GLU A 35 18.96 -9.48 -11.04
C GLU A 35 18.92 -8.25 -11.97
N LYS A 36 17.97 -8.19 -12.91
CA LYS A 36 17.79 -7.01 -13.76
C LYS A 36 17.36 -5.79 -12.95
N HIS A 37 16.48 -5.98 -11.95
CA HIS A 37 16.09 -4.89 -11.06
C HIS A 37 17.27 -4.41 -10.21
N CYS A 38 18.12 -5.32 -9.73
CA CYS A 38 19.33 -4.97 -8.99
C CYS A 38 20.28 -4.10 -9.82
N ALA A 39 20.54 -4.51 -11.07
CA ALA A 39 21.40 -3.77 -11.99
C ALA A 39 20.81 -2.39 -12.34
N GLU A 40 19.53 -2.35 -12.70
CA GLU A 40 18.82 -1.11 -13.03
C GLU A 40 18.75 -0.15 -11.84
N ALA A 41 18.42 -0.62 -10.63
CA ALA A 41 18.38 0.22 -9.44
C ALA A 41 19.75 0.85 -9.12
N LYS A 42 20.84 0.12 -9.37
CA LYS A 42 22.21 0.63 -9.21
C LYS A 42 22.53 1.68 -10.27
N GLU A 43 22.19 1.42 -11.54
CA GLU A 43 22.39 2.37 -12.64
C GLU A 43 21.62 3.67 -12.42
N LEU A 44 20.39 3.58 -11.91
CA LEU A 44 19.55 4.73 -11.55
C LEU A 44 20.00 5.45 -10.26
N GLY A 45 21.04 4.97 -9.58
CA GLY A 45 21.53 5.56 -8.33
C GLY A 45 20.58 5.42 -7.14
N ILE A 46 19.59 4.52 -7.21
CA ILE A 46 18.68 4.21 -6.10
C ILE A 46 19.47 3.54 -4.97
N ILE A 47 20.34 2.59 -5.34
CA ILE A 47 21.21 1.84 -4.43
C ILE A 47 22.68 2.04 -4.81
N ASP A 48 23.59 1.91 -3.84
CA ASP A 48 25.03 1.99 -4.08
C ASP A 48 25.61 0.63 -4.51
N GLU A 49 25.06 -0.46 -3.94
CA GLU A 49 25.41 -1.84 -4.27
C GLU A 49 24.22 -2.78 -4.01
N TYR A 50 24.30 -4.02 -4.48
CA TYR A 50 23.35 -5.07 -4.14
C TYR A 50 24.10 -6.32 -3.67
N GLN A 51 23.52 -7.03 -2.70
CA GLN A 51 24.12 -8.20 -2.07
C GLN A 51 23.06 -9.29 -1.81
N PRO A 52 23.47 -10.56 -1.59
CA PRO A 52 22.58 -11.57 -1.04
C PRO A 52 22.00 -11.12 0.31
N LEU A 53 20.76 -11.56 0.60
CA LEU A 53 19.97 -11.09 1.75
C LEU A 53 20.76 -11.15 3.06
N GLU A 54 21.39 -12.28 3.36
CA GLU A 54 22.07 -12.53 4.64
C GLU A 54 23.22 -11.54 4.86
N LYS A 55 23.96 -11.21 3.79
CA LYS A 55 25.05 -10.23 3.84
C LYS A 55 24.52 -8.80 3.91
N ALA A 56 23.46 -8.51 3.15
CA ALA A 56 22.88 -7.18 3.09
C ALA A 56 22.29 -6.73 4.43
N VAL A 57 21.74 -7.65 5.24
CA VAL A 57 21.06 -7.30 6.50
C VAL A 57 21.96 -7.35 7.74
N SER A 58 23.11 -8.03 7.69
CA SER A 58 23.94 -8.29 8.88
C SER A 58 24.50 -7.02 9.54
N ASP A 59 24.78 -5.99 8.75
CA ASP A 59 25.37 -4.71 9.20
C ASP A 59 24.46 -3.50 8.86
N ALA A 60 23.16 -3.74 8.69
CA ALA A 60 22.20 -2.69 8.41
C ALA A 60 21.77 -1.97 9.70
N ASP A 61 21.67 -0.64 9.66
CA ASP A 61 21.00 0.13 10.72
C ASP A 61 19.48 0.02 10.57
N LEU A 62 19.00 0.03 9.31
CA LEU A 62 17.59 -0.05 8.94
C LEU A 62 17.42 -1.00 7.75
N VAL A 63 16.42 -1.89 7.82
CA VAL A 63 15.99 -2.75 6.73
C VAL A 63 14.56 -2.40 6.34
N ILE A 64 14.30 -2.18 5.05
CA ILE A 64 12.98 -1.97 4.47
C ILE A 64 12.59 -3.22 3.68
N VAL A 65 11.49 -3.87 4.08
CA VAL A 65 10.91 -5.01 3.37
C VAL A 65 9.77 -4.53 2.48
N SER A 66 10.06 -4.35 1.19
CA SER A 66 9.18 -3.81 0.15
C SER A 66 8.87 -4.83 -0.95
N VAL A 67 8.87 -6.11 -0.62
CA VAL A 67 8.38 -7.19 -1.48
C VAL A 67 6.85 -7.35 -1.37
N PRO A 68 6.19 -8.02 -2.33
CA PRO A 68 4.75 -8.30 -2.25
C PRO A 68 4.35 -8.96 -0.93
N VAL A 69 3.16 -8.66 -0.42
CA VAL A 69 2.72 -9.07 0.93
C VAL A 69 2.79 -10.57 1.18
N ASN A 70 2.57 -11.42 0.16
CA ASN A 70 2.72 -12.88 0.26
C ASN A 70 4.17 -13.33 0.34
N ALA A 71 5.09 -12.60 -0.29
CA ALA A 71 6.53 -12.83 -0.15
C ALA A 71 7.02 -12.34 1.21
N THR A 72 6.47 -11.23 1.74
CA THR A 72 6.82 -10.70 3.07
C THR A 72 6.62 -11.74 4.17
N LEU A 73 5.56 -12.57 4.09
CA LEU A 73 5.32 -13.65 5.06
C LEU A 73 6.47 -14.66 5.16
N LYS A 74 7.27 -14.81 4.09
CA LYS A 74 8.42 -15.72 4.04
C LYS A 74 9.74 -15.00 4.30
N VAL A 75 9.88 -13.79 3.76
CA VAL A 75 11.11 -13.01 3.82
C VAL A 75 11.33 -12.40 5.19
N LEU A 76 10.27 -11.87 5.83
CA LEU A 76 10.41 -11.14 7.08
C LEU A 76 11.01 -12.00 8.22
N PRO A 77 10.59 -13.25 8.45
CA PRO A 77 11.26 -14.12 9.44
C PRO A 77 12.75 -14.31 9.15
N LEU A 78 13.12 -14.59 7.89
CA LEU A 78 14.53 -14.78 7.49
C LEU A 78 15.38 -13.52 7.70
N VAL A 79 14.79 -12.35 7.45
CA VAL A 79 15.44 -11.07 7.75
C VAL A 79 15.67 -10.95 9.26
N LEU A 80 14.65 -11.22 10.08
CA LEU A 80 14.79 -11.14 11.53
C LEU A 80 15.82 -12.15 12.07
N ASP A 81 15.94 -13.34 11.51
CA ASP A 81 16.97 -14.30 11.88
C ASP A 81 18.39 -13.73 11.66
N ALA A 82 18.61 -13.06 10.52
CA ALA A 82 19.93 -12.63 10.07
C ALA A 82 20.39 -11.24 10.56
N ILE A 83 19.49 -10.36 11.00
CA ILE A 83 19.86 -9.03 11.51
C ILE A 83 20.61 -9.09 12.85
N ASN A 84 21.33 -8.02 13.18
CA ASN A 84 21.85 -7.83 14.54
C ASN A 84 20.79 -7.25 15.49
N GLU A 85 21.06 -7.28 16.80
CA GLU A 85 20.12 -6.81 17.86
C GLU A 85 19.76 -5.32 17.78
N LYS A 86 20.56 -4.50 17.07
CA LYS A 86 20.35 -3.05 16.96
C LYS A 86 19.64 -2.64 15.67
N THR A 87 19.56 -3.54 14.69
CA THR A 87 18.90 -3.26 13.41
C THR A 87 17.42 -3.05 13.60
N VAL A 88 16.87 -2.02 12.97
CA VAL A 88 15.42 -1.81 12.87
C VAL A 88 14.95 -2.37 11.53
N VAL A 89 13.83 -3.09 11.54
CA VAL A 89 13.20 -3.63 10.33
C VAL A 89 11.82 -3.01 10.20
N MET A 90 11.47 -2.48 9.04
CA MET A 90 10.10 -2.09 8.73
C MET A 90 9.64 -2.70 7.42
N ASP A 91 8.36 -3.05 7.34
CA ASP A 91 7.75 -3.42 6.07
C ASP A 91 6.93 -2.24 5.51
N VAL A 92 6.43 -2.42 4.29
CA VAL A 92 5.56 -1.43 3.61
C VAL A 92 4.33 -2.11 2.99
N GLY A 93 4.00 -3.32 3.43
CA GLY A 93 2.93 -4.12 2.85
C GLY A 93 1.54 -3.51 3.04
N SER A 94 0.63 -3.75 2.10
CA SER A 94 -0.73 -3.19 2.15
C SER A 94 -1.69 -3.89 3.12
N THR A 95 -1.25 -5.00 3.72
CA THR A 95 -1.96 -5.79 4.73
C THR A 95 -1.04 -6.00 5.93
N LYS A 96 -1.61 -6.15 7.13
CA LYS A 96 -0.82 -6.16 8.37
C LYS A 96 -1.12 -7.34 9.28
N SER A 97 -2.34 -7.85 9.37
CA SER A 97 -2.68 -8.92 10.32
C SER A 97 -1.82 -10.17 10.14
N GLU A 98 -1.75 -10.71 8.92
CA GLU A 98 -0.97 -11.94 8.67
C GLU A 98 0.54 -11.70 8.74
N ILE A 99 1.02 -10.51 8.35
CA ILE A 99 2.44 -10.14 8.44
C ILE A 99 2.86 -10.03 9.91
N CYS A 100 2.08 -9.36 10.75
CA CYS A 100 2.34 -9.28 12.19
C CYS A 100 2.31 -10.66 12.86
N LYS A 101 1.32 -11.48 12.50
CA LYS A 101 1.13 -12.82 13.05
C LYS A 101 2.30 -13.76 12.79
N VAL A 102 2.91 -13.72 11.59
CA VAL A 102 4.01 -14.63 11.25
C VAL A 102 5.26 -14.41 12.11
N VAL A 103 5.43 -13.21 12.68
CA VAL A 103 6.57 -12.85 13.53
C VAL A 103 6.19 -12.63 14.99
N GLU A 104 4.95 -12.88 15.40
CA GLU A 104 4.44 -12.55 16.73
C GLU A 104 5.31 -13.12 17.87
N ASN A 105 5.75 -14.37 17.73
CA ASN A 105 6.59 -15.06 18.71
C ASN A 105 8.07 -15.09 18.32
N HIS A 106 8.49 -14.29 17.34
CA HIS A 106 9.87 -14.24 16.90
C HIS A 106 10.75 -13.63 18.00
N PRO A 107 11.94 -14.20 18.32
CA PRO A 107 12.82 -13.66 19.38
C PRO A 107 13.17 -12.18 19.19
N LYS A 108 13.27 -11.75 17.93
CA LYS A 108 13.55 -10.35 17.51
C LYS A 108 12.29 -9.59 17.05
N ARG A 109 11.08 -9.97 17.50
CA ARG A 109 9.83 -9.24 17.16
C ARG A 109 9.93 -7.75 17.51
N ARG A 110 10.67 -7.40 18.57
CA ARG A 110 10.91 -6.02 18.99
C ARG A 110 11.68 -5.17 17.99
N ASN A 111 12.49 -5.78 17.11
CA ASN A 111 13.23 -5.07 16.06
C ASN A 111 12.35 -4.67 14.88
N TYR A 112 11.17 -5.28 14.76
CA TYR A 112 10.25 -5.08 13.64
C TYR A 112 9.20 -4.02 13.96
N VAL A 113 9.03 -3.06 13.05
CA VAL A 113 7.95 -2.06 13.05
C VAL A 113 7.05 -2.33 11.86
N ALA A 114 5.83 -2.79 12.13
CA ALA A 114 4.85 -3.06 11.08
C ALA A 114 4.33 -1.73 10.52
N ASN A 115 4.55 -1.47 9.23
CA ASN A 115 4.34 -0.16 8.64
C ASN A 115 3.64 -0.27 7.28
N HIS A 116 2.76 0.69 6.97
CA HIS A 116 2.08 0.77 5.68
C HIS A 116 1.98 2.24 5.24
N PRO A 117 2.86 2.68 4.31
CA PRO A 117 2.71 3.98 3.70
C PRO A 117 1.58 3.94 2.67
N ILE A 118 0.58 4.82 2.81
CA ILE A 118 -0.56 4.94 1.88
C ILE A 118 -0.12 5.77 0.67
N ALA A 119 0.72 5.16 -0.17
CA ALA A 119 1.25 5.74 -1.38
C ALA A 119 1.48 4.65 -2.43
N GLY A 120 1.36 5.01 -3.70
CA GLY A 120 1.57 4.08 -4.80
C GLY A 120 0.96 4.57 -6.11
N THR A 121 1.36 3.89 -7.17
CA THR A 121 0.80 4.01 -8.52
C THR A 121 0.63 2.59 -9.08
N GLU A 122 0.02 2.46 -10.24
CA GLU A 122 -0.11 1.21 -10.98
C GLU A 122 1.22 0.69 -11.57
N ASN A 123 2.30 1.47 -11.52
CA ASN A 123 3.60 1.13 -12.11
C ASN A 123 4.47 0.28 -11.16
N SER A 124 5.41 -0.48 -11.74
CA SER A 124 6.31 -1.38 -11.00
C SER A 124 7.73 -1.36 -11.55
N GLY A 125 8.68 -1.95 -10.80
CA GLY A 125 10.11 -1.96 -11.13
C GLY A 125 10.90 -0.74 -10.63
N PRO A 126 12.24 -0.76 -10.71
CA PRO A 126 13.10 0.33 -10.24
C PRO A 126 12.87 1.65 -10.94
N SER A 127 12.68 1.64 -12.27
CA SER A 127 12.38 2.84 -13.07
C SER A 127 11.07 3.53 -12.68
N ALA A 128 10.16 2.84 -11.99
CA ALA A 128 8.94 3.45 -11.48
C ALA A 128 9.18 4.27 -10.20
N ALA A 129 10.37 4.23 -9.57
CA ALA A 129 10.64 4.94 -8.32
C ALA A 129 10.58 6.47 -8.48
N ILE A 130 9.77 7.12 -7.64
CA ILE A 130 9.43 8.55 -7.74
C ILE A 130 10.00 9.28 -6.52
N ASP A 131 10.66 10.42 -6.76
CA ASP A 131 11.06 11.34 -5.69
C ASP A 131 9.83 12.03 -5.09
N GLY A 132 9.76 12.10 -3.77
CA GLY A 132 8.65 12.72 -3.05
C GLY A 132 7.34 11.94 -3.16
N LEU A 133 7.37 10.64 -3.46
CA LEU A 133 6.17 9.79 -3.53
C LEU A 133 5.33 9.88 -2.24
N TYR A 134 6.03 10.03 -1.12
CA TYR A 134 5.47 10.00 0.24
C TYR A 134 5.09 11.37 0.78
N ASP A 135 5.45 12.47 0.11
CA ASP A 135 5.16 13.82 0.60
C ASP A 135 3.64 14.03 0.76
N LYS A 136 3.24 14.52 1.93
CA LYS A 136 1.85 14.77 2.35
C LYS A 136 0.96 13.52 2.28
N LYS A 137 1.55 12.33 2.38
CA LYS A 137 0.82 11.05 2.47
C LYS A 137 0.71 10.61 3.93
N THR A 138 -0.20 9.69 4.20
CA THR A 138 -0.32 9.07 5.52
C THR A 138 0.46 7.76 5.53
N THR A 139 1.17 7.48 6.63
CA THR A 139 1.67 6.14 6.93
C THR A 139 1.02 5.62 8.20
N ILE A 140 0.89 4.30 8.30
CA ILE A 140 0.27 3.63 9.43
C ILE A 140 1.31 2.73 10.09
N ILE A 141 1.59 2.97 11.37
CA ILE A 141 2.37 2.05 12.22
C ILE A 141 1.39 1.16 12.98
N CYS A 142 1.57 -0.15 12.87
CA CYS A 142 0.71 -1.14 13.51
C CYS A 142 1.43 -1.84 14.68
N GLU A 143 0.68 -2.17 15.73
CA GLU A 143 1.18 -2.89 16.91
C GLU A 143 2.47 -2.26 17.49
N GLU A 144 2.46 -0.94 17.69
CA GLU A 144 3.65 -0.22 18.18
C GLU A 144 4.12 -0.76 19.54
N GLU A 145 3.18 -1.22 20.37
CA GLU A 145 3.42 -1.80 21.68
C GLU A 145 4.21 -3.12 21.66
N LYS A 146 4.21 -3.83 20.51
CA LYS A 146 5.00 -5.06 20.31
C LYS A 146 6.43 -4.78 19.81
N SER A 147 6.73 -3.52 19.51
CA SER A 147 8.00 -3.08 18.91
C SER A 147 8.85 -2.37 19.96
N ASP A 148 10.17 -2.29 19.76
CA ASP A 148 11.01 -1.47 20.64
C ASP A 148 10.64 0.02 20.49
N PRO A 149 10.42 0.77 21.58
CA PRO A 149 10.05 2.19 21.50
C PRO A 149 11.04 3.05 20.71
N LYS A 150 12.34 2.71 20.72
CA LYS A 150 13.35 3.41 19.91
C LYS A 150 13.21 3.09 18.42
N ALA A 151 12.85 1.86 18.08
CA ALA A 151 12.58 1.46 16.70
C ALA A 151 11.34 2.18 16.15
N VAL A 152 10.26 2.24 16.94
CA VAL A 152 9.04 2.99 16.58
C VAL A 152 9.36 4.48 16.39
N LEU A 153 10.10 5.10 17.33
CA LEU A 153 10.50 6.50 17.23
C LEU A 153 11.34 6.77 15.98
N LEU A 154 12.30 5.90 15.67
CA LEU A 154 13.13 6.01 14.46
C LEU A 154 12.25 5.99 13.19
N VAL A 155 11.36 5.00 13.08
CA VAL A 155 10.46 4.86 11.92
C VAL A 155 9.52 6.06 11.82
N LYS A 156 8.99 6.55 12.94
CA LYS A 156 8.16 7.76 12.97
C LYS A 156 8.92 8.99 12.45
N VAL A 157 10.11 9.27 12.99
CA VAL A 157 10.94 10.42 12.60
C VAL A 157 11.33 10.34 11.12
N ILE A 158 11.65 9.14 10.63
CA ILE A 158 11.93 8.91 9.21
C ILE A 158 10.75 9.33 8.33
N HIS A 159 9.55 8.85 8.64
CA HIS A 159 8.37 9.15 7.85
C HIS A 159 8.01 10.65 7.92
N GLU A 160 8.10 11.27 9.10
CA GLU A 160 7.89 12.71 9.26
C GLU A 160 8.91 13.54 8.45
N ALA A 161 10.19 13.12 8.41
CA ALA A 161 11.24 13.82 7.66
C ALA A 161 11.02 13.80 6.14
N ILE A 162 10.36 12.76 5.62
CA ILE A 162 9.94 12.66 4.21
C ILE A 162 8.53 13.22 3.96
N GLY A 163 7.95 13.92 4.94
CA GLY A 163 6.69 14.67 4.78
C GLY A 163 5.43 13.85 5.00
N MET A 164 5.51 12.68 5.63
CA MET A 164 4.34 11.86 5.92
C MET A 164 3.70 12.20 7.26
N HIS A 165 2.38 12.04 7.31
CA HIS A 165 1.61 12.03 8.56
C HIS A 165 1.50 10.60 9.11
N VAL A 166 2.01 10.38 10.32
CA VAL A 166 2.03 9.06 10.96
C VAL A 166 0.75 8.87 11.78
N ILE A 167 0.07 7.74 11.60
CA ILE A 167 -1.01 7.27 12.49
C ILE A 167 -0.70 5.89 13.03
N HIS A 168 -1.36 5.53 14.14
CA HIS A 168 -1.12 4.30 14.89
C HIS A 168 -2.44 3.54 15.06
N MET A 169 -2.42 2.22 14.92
CA MET A 169 -3.60 1.35 15.15
C MET A 169 -3.19 -0.12 15.33
N GLY A 170 -4.14 -0.99 15.68
CA GLY A 170 -3.91 -2.44 15.68
C GLY A 170 -3.86 -3.02 14.26
N ALA A 171 -3.19 -4.16 14.07
CA ALA A 171 -3.07 -4.80 12.74
C ALA A 171 -4.43 -5.25 12.16
N GLU A 172 -5.32 -5.83 12.98
CA GLU A 172 -6.68 -6.19 12.54
C GLU A 172 -7.56 -4.97 12.26
N GLU A 173 -7.36 -3.90 13.02
CA GLU A 173 -8.03 -2.63 12.81
C GLU A 173 -7.60 -1.98 11.49
N HIS A 174 -6.30 -1.97 11.21
CA HIS A 174 -5.74 -1.57 9.93
C HIS A 174 -6.38 -2.33 8.77
N ASP A 175 -6.36 -3.66 8.81
CA ASP A 175 -6.88 -4.49 7.72
C ASP A 175 -8.39 -4.28 7.53
N ARG A 176 -9.14 -4.09 8.62
CA ARG A 176 -10.56 -3.70 8.55
C ARG A 176 -10.75 -2.35 7.87
N HIS A 177 -9.96 -1.33 8.23
CA HIS A 177 -10.07 0.01 7.64
C HIS A 177 -9.71 0.03 6.17
N ILE A 178 -8.56 -0.55 5.81
CA ILE A 178 -8.08 -0.62 4.43
C ILE A 178 -9.01 -1.43 3.52
N ALA A 179 -9.71 -2.44 4.06
CA ALA A 179 -10.68 -3.23 3.29
C ALA A 179 -11.75 -2.35 2.63
N TYR A 180 -12.35 -1.41 3.37
CA TYR A 180 -13.42 -0.58 2.82
C TYR A 180 -12.92 0.70 2.14
N VAL A 181 -11.81 1.31 2.59
CA VAL A 181 -11.30 2.56 1.95
C VAL A 181 -10.46 2.31 0.71
N SER A 182 -9.91 1.11 0.54
CA SER A 182 -8.98 0.80 -0.56
C SER A 182 -9.26 -0.51 -1.28
N HIS A 183 -9.42 -1.63 -0.59
CA HIS A 183 -9.53 -2.92 -1.30
C HIS A 183 -10.86 -3.05 -2.04
N LEU A 184 -11.96 -2.61 -1.42
CA LEU A 184 -13.29 -2.61 -2.01
C LEU A 184 -13.30 -1.82 -3.32
N SER A 185 -12.70 -0.62 -3.36
CA SER A 185 -12.69 0.21 -4.57
C SER A 185 -11.96 -0.46 -5.74
N HIS A 186 -10.91 -1.25 -5.48
CA HIS A 186 -10.29 -2.07 -6.52
C HIS A 186 -11.22 -3.18 -7.02
N VAL A 187 -11.88 -3.92 -6.11
CA VAL A 187 -12.86 -4.95 -6.51
C VAL A 187 -13.96 -4.34 -7.38
N ILE A 188 -14.54 -3.21 -6.97
CA ILE A 188 -15.60 -2.55 -7.74
C ILE A 188 -15.07 -2.07 -9.10
N SER A 189 -13.84 -1.52 -9.16
CA SER A 189 -13.24 -1.11 -10.43
C SER A 189 -13.04 -2.29 -11.39
N TYR A 190 -12.55 -3.45 -10.90
CA TYR A 190 -12.41 -4.66 -11.71
C TYR A 190 -13.76 -5.18 -12.20
N VAL A 191 -14.77 -5.24 -11.33
CA VAL A 191 -16.11 -5.70 -11.70
C VAL A 191 -16.76 -4.74 -12.69
N LEU A 192 -16.62 -3.43 -12.50
CA LEU A 192 -17.10 -2.42 -13.46
C LEU A 192 -16.47 -2.62 -14.85
N GLY A 193 -15.14 -2.78 -14.90
CA GLY A 193 -14.45 -3.05 -16.16
C GLY A 193 -14.93 -4.34 -16.82
N LYS A 194 -15.08 -5.41 -16.03
CA LYS A 194 -15.65 -6.68 -16.51
C LYS A 194 -17.06 -6.51 -17.07
N THR A 195 -17.96 -5.84 -16.34
CA THR A 195 -19.35 -5.64 -16.76
C THR A 195 -19.45 -4.90 -18.09
N VAL A 196 -18.64 -3.86 -18.30
CA VAL A 196 -18.63 -3.13 -19.59
C VAL A 196 -18.14 -4.01 -20.73
N LEU A 197 -17.04 -4.75 -20.53
CA LEU A 197 -16.50 -5.67 -21.55
C LEU A 197 -17.42 -6.84 -21.89
N GLU A 198 -18.29 -7.25 -20.96
CA GLU A 198 -19.27 -8.32 -21.20
C GLU A 198 -20.54 -7.84 -21.90
N ILE A 199 -21.00 -6.62 -21.62
CA ILE A 199 -22.21 -6.04 -22.22
C ILE A 199 -21.92 -5.47 -23.60
N GLU A 200 -20.86 -4.66 -23.74
CA GLU A 200 -20.47 -4.05 -25.00
C GLU A 200 -19.33 -4.86 -25.62
N LYS A 201 -19.63 -5.50 -26.75
CA LYS A 201 -18.69 -6.37 -27.48
C LYS A 201 -17.94 -5.62 -28.57
N ASP A 202 -18.44 -4.45 -28.98
CA ASP A 202 -17.75 -3.57 -29.91
C ASP A 202 -16.85 -2.60 -29.14
N GLU A 203 -15.54 -2.86 -29.17
CA GLU A 203 -14.55 -2.01 -28.52
C GLU A 203 -14.59 -0.56 -29.03
N THR A 204 -15.01 -0.32 -30.28
CA THR A 204 -15.13 1.02 -30.87
C THR A 204 -16.12 1.87 -30.08
N ASN A 205 -17.27 1.30 -29.73
CA ASN A 205 -18.29 1.98 -28.92
C ASN A 205 -17.76 2.30 -27.51
N ILE A 206 -16.97 1.40 -26.92
CA ILE A 206 -16.33 1.66 -25.63
C ILE A 206 -15.41 2.86 -25.74
N PHE A 207 -14.56 2.93 -26.78
CA PHE A 207 -13.64 4.06 -26.95
C PHE A 207 -14.35 5.39 -27.21
N GLU A 208 -15.43 5.39 -28.00
CA GLU A 208 -16.16 6.61 -28.35
C GLU A 208 -17.05 7.13 -27.21
N LEU A 209 -17.63 6.24 -26.40
CA LEU A 209 -18.62 6.58 -25.36
C LEU A 209 -18.03 6.62 -23.94
N ALA A 210 -16.84 6.06 -23.71
CA ALA A 210 -16.19 6.11 -22.40
C ALA A 210 -15.78 7.54 -22.03
N GLY A 211 -16.68 8.25 -21.36
CA GLY A 211 -16.41 9.56 -20.79
C GLY A 211 -15.40 9.54 -19.63
N SER A 212 -14.97 10.72 -19.21
CA SER A 212 -14.00 10.92 -18.12
C SER A 212 -14.44 10.31 -16.78
N GLY A 213 -15.76 10.27 -16.51
CA GLY A 213 -16.34 9.62 -15.33
C GLY A 213 -16.08 8.11 -15.29
N PHE A 214 -16.28 7.41 -16.41
CA PHE A 214 -15.96 5.98 -16.51
C PHE A 214 -14.46 5.75 -16.36
N ALA A 215 -13.63 6.49 -17.12
CA ALA A 215 -12.18 6.32 -17.10
C ALA A 215 -11.58 6.49 -15.69
N SER A 216 -12.08 7.46 -14.92
CA SER A 216 -11.65 7.68 -13.53
C SER A 216 -12.09 6.58 -12.57
N THR A 217 -13.30 6.02 -12.74
CA THR A 217 -13.85 4.95 -11.91
C THR A 217 -13.20 3.60 -12.21
N ALA A 218 -12.99 3.30 -13.49
CA ALA A 218 -12.34 2.07 -13.97
C ALA A 218 -10.80 2.12 -13.90
N ARG A 219 -10.21 3.26 -13.51
CA ARG A 219 -8.75 3.45 -13.48
C ARG A 219 -8.03 2.36 -12.69
N LEU A 220 -8.58 1.95 -11.54
CA LEU A 220 -7.94 0.99 -10.64
C LEU A 220 -7.94 -0.44 -11.20
N ALA A 221 -8.81 -0.75 -12.17
CA ALA A 221 -8.84 -2.04 -12.86
C ALA A 221 -7.56 -2.34 -13.67
N LYS A 222 -6.72 -1.31 -13.93
CA LYS A 222 -5.41 -1.48 -14.58
C LYS A 222 -4.33 -2.02 -13.66
N SER A 223 -4.63 -2.16 -12.36
CA SER A 223 -3.63 -2.58 -11.37
C SER A 223 -3.25 -4.05 -11.55
N SER A 224 -1.98 -4.37 -11.32
CA SER A 224 -1.40 -5.71 -11.53
C SER A 224 -2.12 -6.81 -10.71
N PRO A 225 -2.53 -7.92 -11.36
CA PRO A 225 -3.06 -9.09 -10.68
C PRO A 225 -2.09 -9.71 -9.67
N GLU A 226 -0.79 -9.67 -9.96
CA GLU A 226 0.29 -10.19 -9.11
C GLU A 226 0.38 -9.43 -7.78
N MET A 227 0.07 -8.13 -7.78
CA MET A 227 0.01 -7.30 -6.57
C MET A 227 -1.29 -7.52 -5.80
N TRP A 228 -2.44 -7.44 -6.49
CA TRP A 228 -3.75 -7.36 -5.82
C TRP A 228 -4.30 -8.70 -5.36
N THR A 229 -3.97 -9.79 -6.04
CA THR A 229 -4.44 -11.13 -5.63
C THR A 229 -3.93 -11.49 -4.22
N PRO A 230 -2.64 -11.37 -3.89
CA PRO A 230 -2.15 -11.54 -2.53
C PRO A 230 -2.85 -10.65 -1.49
N ILE A 231 -3.10 -9.39 -1.82
CA ILE A 231 -3.77 -8.42 -0.94
C ILE A 231 -5.19 -8.88 -0.61
N PHE A 232 -5.96 -9.28 -1.62
CA PHE A 232 -7.32 -9.78 -1.44
C PHE A 232 -7.35 -11.07 -0.62
N ILE A 233 -6.43 -12.00 -0.87
CA ILE A 233 -6.37 -13.26 -0.13
C ILE A 233 -5.97 -13.04 1.33
N GLN A 234 -4.98 -12.18 1.61
CA GLN A 234 -4.55 -11.90 2.98
C GLN A 234 -5.61 -11.15 3.78
N ASN A 235 -6.32 -10.21 3.17
CA ASN A 235 -7.37 -9.46 3.85
C ASN A 235 -8.79 -10.01 3.56
N LYS A 236 -8.90 -11.30 3.21
CA LYS A 236 -10.15 -11.94 2.77
C LYS A 236 -11.30 -11.71 3.75
N LYS A 237 -11.06 -11.89 5.05
CA LYS A 237 -12.11 -11.81 6.09
C LYS A 237 -12.75 -10.42 6.13
N SER A 238 -11.95 -9.36 6.09
CA SER A 238 -12.48 -7.99 6.12
C SER A 238 -13.04 -7.57 4.77
N LEU A 239 -12.37 -7.96 3.67
CA LEU A 239 -12.80 -7.64 2.32
C LEU A 239 -14.17 -8.24 2.00
N LEU A 240 -14.42 -9.51 2.35
CA LEU A 240 -15.72 -10.14 2.11
C LEU A 240 -16.87 -9.37 2.77
N LYS A 241 -16.70 -8.94 4.02
CA LYS A 241 -17.70 -8.10 4.69
C LYS A 241 -17.97 -6.80 3.94
N SER A 242 -16.92 -6.15 3.42
CA SER A 242 -17.06 -4.92 2.63
C SER A 242 -17.75 -5.17 1.29
N VAL A 243 -17.46 -6.29 0.64
CA VAL A 243 -18.12 -6.70 -0.62
C VAL A 243 -19.58 -7.04 -0.38
N ASP A 244 -19.91 -7.79 0.66
CA ASP A 244 -21.29 -8.17 1.00
C ASP A 244 -22.15 -6.93 1.29
N GLU A 245 -21.63 -5.97 2.07
CA GLU A 245 -22.34 -4.71 2.34
C GLU A 245 -22.51 -3.87 1.06
N TYR A 246 -21.50 -3.85 0.18
CA TYR A 246 -21.62 -3.17 -1.10
C TYR A 246 -22.68 -3.82 -2.00
N MET A 247 -22.72 -5.15 -2.07
CA MET A 247 -23.73 -5.89 -2.83
C MET A 247 -25.13 -5.59 -2.34
N LYS A 248 -25.33 -5.53 -1.02
CA LYS A 248 -26.60 -5.12 -0.41
C LYS A 248 -26.98 -3.69 -0.83
N ASN A 249 -26.09 -2.72 -0.67
CA ASN A 249 -26.36 -1.33 -1.07
C ASN A 249 -26.64 -1.20 -2.58
N LEU A 250 -25.95 -1.97 -3.41
CA LEU A 250 -26.18 -2.00 -4.86
C LEU A 250 -27.55 -2.60 -5.20
N GLN A 251 -27.97 -3.67 -4.50
CA GLN A 251 -29.29 -4.27 -4.65
C GLN A 251 -30.39 -3.30 -4.23
N ASP A 252 -30.25 -2.64 -3.08
CA ASP A 252 -31.19 -1.63 -2.60
C ASP A 252 -31.33 -0.48 -3.62
N PHE A 253 -30.21 0.02 -4.15
CA PHE A 253 -30.21 1.07 -5.18
C PHE A 253 -30.86 0.61 -6.49
N ARG A 254 -30.61 -0.65 -6.91
CA ARG A 254 -31.25 -1.26 -8.09
C ARG A 254 -32.75 -1.37 -7.91
N ASP A 255 -33.24 -1.70 -6.71
CA ASP A 255 -34.67 -1.85 -6.43
C ASP A 255 -35.39 -0.51 -6.42
N LEU A 256 -34.74 0.58 -5.98
CA LEU A 256 -35.27 1.94 -6.15
C LEU A 256 -35.51 2.28 -7.63
N ILE A 257 -34.57 1.93 -8.50
CA ILE A 257 -34.70 2.13 -9.96
C ILE A 257 -35.82 1.26 -10.53
N ALA A 258 -35.86 -0.03 -10.16
CA ALA A 258 -36.81 -0.98 -10.73
C ALA A 258 -38.27 -0.70 -10.35
N ASN A 259 -38.50 0.03 -9.26
CA ASN A 259 -39.84 0.40 -8.77
C ASN A 259 -40.28 1.79 -9.22
N ASP A 260 -39.48 2.49 -10.04
CA ASP A 260 -39.74 3.88 -10.48
C ASP A 260 -39.99 4.86 -9.31
N ASP A 261 -39.39 4.62 -8.13
CA ASP A 261 -39.57 5.47 -6.94
C ASP A 261 -38.64 6.69 -6.99
N GLU A 262 -39.01 7.67 -7.81
CA GLU A 262 -38.25 8.90 -8.06
C GLU A 262 -37.93 9.65 -6.76
N SER A 263 -38.88 9.72 -5.82
CA SER A 263 -38.73 10.44 -4.56
C SER A 263 -37.71 9.76 -3.65
N ALA A 264 -37.81 8.44 -3.48
CA ALA A 264 -36.85 7.68 -2.68
C ALA A 264 -35.46 7.71 -3.30
N LEU A 265 -35.36 7.55 -4.63
CA LEU A 265 -34.10 7.63 -5.36
C LEU A 265 -33.43 9.00 -5.20
N PHE A 266 -34.18 10.10 -5.35
CA PHE A 266 -33.67 11.46 -5.15
C PHE A 266 -33.15 11.67 -3.73
N SER A 267 -33.91 11.22 -2.73
CA SER A 267 -33.53 11.31 -1.32
C SER A 267 -32.25 10.54 -1.03
N GLU A 268 -32.13 9.31 -1.56
CA GLU A 268 -30.98 8.46 -1.34
C GLU A 268 -29.71 9.03 -1.98
N ILE A 269 -29.78 9.48 -3.24
CA ILE A 269 -28.67 10.20 -3.89
C ILE A 269 -28.29 11.46 -3.11
N GLY A 270 -29.28 12.20 -2.60
CA GLY A 270 -29.09 13.38 -1.76
C GLY A 270 -28.28 13.09 -0.50
N LYS A 271 -28.59 12.01 0.21
CA LYS A 271 -27.83 11.58 1.40
C LYS A 271 -26.41 11.14 1.04
N ILE A 272 -26.25 10.37 -0.04
CA ILE A 272 -24.93 9.88 -0.47
C ILE A 272 -24.01 11.05 -0.86
N ASN A 273 -24.57 12.14 -1.41
CA ASN A 273 -23.81 13.34 -1.77
C ASN A 273 -23.09 14.00 -0.58
N ASP A 274 -23.43 13.69 0.68
CA ASP A 274 -22.66 14.10 1.85
C ASP A 274 -21.21 13.59 1.84
N ILE A 275 -20.90 12.60 1.00
CA ILE A 275 -19.52 12.18 0.71
C ILE A 275 -18.63 13.33 0.24
N ARG A 276 -19.22 14.40 -0.35
CA ARG A 276 -18.48 15.62 -0.74
C ARG A 276 -17.70 16.21 0.43
N ARG A 277 -18.28 16.24 1.63
CA ARG A 277 -17.60 16.73 2.84
C ARG A 277 -16.34 15.91 3.15
N VAL A 278 -16.40 14.59 2.94
CA VAL A 278 -15.24 13.70 3.12
C VAL A 278 -14.18 13.99 2.05
N LEU A 279 -14.59 14.12 0.79
CA LEU A 279 -13.67 14.40 -0.33
C LEU A 279 -13.01 15.78 -0.22
N GLU A 280 -13.76 16.81 0.16
CA GLU A 280 -13.23 18.16 0.44
C GLU A 280 -12.27 18.15 1.62
N GLY A 281 -12.58 17.39 2.68
CA GLY A 281 -11.67 17.15 3.79
C GLY A 281 -10.35 16.52 3.36
N LEU A 282 -10.39 15.53 2.45
CA LEU A 282 -9.19 14.92 1.87
C LEU A 282 -8.39 15.91 1.01
N ALA A 283 -9.04 16.77 0.23
CA ALA A 283 -8.39 17.80 -0.57
C ALA A 283 -7.70 18.85 0.32
N LEU A 284 -8.38 19.32 1.37
CA LEU A 284 -7.84 20.25 2.36
C LEU A 284 -6.66 19.63 3.12
N LYS A 285 -6.75 18.35 3.49
CA LYS A 285 -5.66 17.60 4.13
C LYS A 285 -4.41 17.59 3.24
N ARG A 286 -4.57 17.21 1.96
CA ARG A 286 -3.48 17.23 0.96
C ARG A 286 -2.90 18.62 0.73
N ALA A 287 -3.71 19.67 0.75
CA ALA A 287 -3.24 21.05 0.59
C ALA A 287 -2.43 21.53 1.80
N LYS A 288 -2.81 21.13 3.02
CA LYS A 288 -2.18 21.57 4.28
C LYS A 288 -0.94 20.77 4.69
N GLY A 289 -0.67 19.62 4.07
CA GLY A 289 0.49 18.79 4.40
C GLY A 289 0.39 18.07 5.75
N ASN A 290 -0.84 17.90 6.27
CA ASN A 290 -1.16 17.12 7.47
C ASN A 290 -1.77 15.77 7.08
#